data_AF-A0A9N9P106-F1
#
_entry.id   AF-A0A9N9P106-F1
#
_cell.length_a   1.000
_cell.length_b   1.000
_cell.length_c   1.000
_cell.angle_alpha   90.00
_cell.angle_beta   90.00
_cell.angle_gamma   90.00
#
_symmetry.space_group_name_H-M   'P 1'
#
loop_
_entity.id
_entity.type
_entity.pdbx_description
1 polymer ?
#
loop_
_entity_poly.entity_id
_entity_poly.type
_entity_poly.pdbx_seq_one_letter_code
_entity_poly.pdbx_strand_id
1 'polypeptide(L)'
;MSEPQIIENIQVSSKNNYVIEDKNDETFDLANGITTTLNAVINSLTSVVPWLATVAGLINEIIKIYEAAQYNKKICAALMDRVTSAEAAVKILQRRKKEFEENFRKIEYQKAFIRLINSLEKIKEFIDDVTQLKGLNKYVIATNIEKRFKQLTEEYEACMKDLSFTLIITFDEQRRIDRDSLNSDLSEMTK
;
A
#
# COMPACT_ATOMS: atom_id res chain seq x y z
N MET A 1 34.63 67.78 12.10
CA MET A 1 33.54 67.62 13.07
C MET A 1 33.76 66.31 13.82
N SER A 2 33.80 66.43 15.14
CA SER A 2 33.48 65.41 16.17
C SER A 2 34.47 64.27 16.48
N GLU A 3 35.17 64.49 17.59
CA GLU A 3 35.56 63.53 18.65
C GLU A 3 34.31 63.13 19.51
N PRO A 4 34.38 62.27 20.56
CA PRO A 4 34.77 60.85 20.65
C PRO A 4 33.79 59.99 21.54
N GLN A 5 34.23 58.76 21.88
CA GLN A 5 33.79 57.85 22.98
C GLN A 5 32.53 56.97 22.71
N ILE A 6 32.31 55.76 23.27
CA ILE A 6 32.60 55.16 24.59
C ILE A 6 32.71 53.61 24.46
N ILE A 7 33.43 53.01 25.42
CA ILE A 7 33.65 51.59 25.75
C ILE A 7 32.39 50.90 26.30
N GLU A 8 32.16 49.63 25.98
CA GLU A 8 31.54 48.57 26.83
C GLU A 8 31.50 47.28 25.99
N ASN A 9 31.51 46.02 26.45
CA ASN A 9 31.93 45.27 27.63
C ASN A 9 31.30 43.85 27.42
N ILE A 10 31.82 42.82 28.11
CA ILE A 10 31.11 41.56 28.48
C ILE A 10 30.99 40.51 27.33
N GLN A 11 31.78 39.43 27.30
CA GLN A 11 31.73 38.19 28.11
C GLN A 11 30.53 37.25 27.84
N VAL A 12 30.87 35.99 27.48
CA VAL A 12 30.25 34.72 27.97
C VAL A 12 28.85 34.43 27.36
N SER A 13 28.41 33.24 26.95
CA SER A 13 28.76 31.85 27.24
C SER A 13 28.21 30.91 26.17
N SER A 14 28.75 29.69 26.17
CA SER A 14 28.28 28.40 25.66
C SER A 14 26.83 28.27 25.17
N LYS A 15 26.63 27.48 24.10
CA LYS A 15 25.50 26.53 24.06
C LYS A 15 25.88 25.24 23.33
N ASN A 16 26.26 24.27 24.17
CA ASN A 16 26.00 22.83 24.11
C ASN A 16 25.68 22.20 22.75
N ASN A 17 26.59 21.30 22.38
CA ASN A 17 26.24 20.06 21.68
C ASN A 17 25.07 19.37 22.40
N TYR A 18 23.91 19.36 21.75
CA TYR A 18 22.97 18.27 21.90
C TYR A 18 23.14 17.40 20.68
N VAL A 19 23.86 16.29 20.88
CA VAL A 19 23.74 15.11 20.03
C VAL A 19 22.27 14.70 20.09
N ILE A 20 21.55 14.89 19.00
CA ILE A 20 20.27 14.21 18.83
C ILE A 20 20.66 12.82 18.31
N GLU A 21 20.56 11.82 19.18
CA GLU A 21 20.54 10.42 18.76
C GLU A 21 19.41 10.26 17.73
N ASP A 22 19.81 9.95 16.51
CA ASP A 22 18.94 9.59 15.40
C ASP A 22 18.30 8.23 15.73
N LYS A 23 17.07 8.24 16.25
CA LYS A 23 16.23 7.04 16.34
C LYS A 23 15.33 6.99 15.11
N ASN A 24 15.90 6.61 13.97
CA ASN A 24 15.18 6.41 12.70
C ASN A 24 15.49 5.06 12.04
N ASP A 25 15.78 4.01 12.81
CA ASP A 25 16.24 2.73 12.24
C ASP A 25 15.15 1.65 12.11
N GLU A 26 13.89 1.92 12.48
CA GLU A 26 12.81 0.92 12.30
C GLU A 26 11.97 1.14 11.03
N THR A 27 11.92 2.35 10.49
CA THR A 27 11.13 2.65 9.28
C THR A 27 11.90 2.50 7.98
N PHE A 28 13.23 2.47 8.04
CA PHE A 28 14.12 2.39 6.87
C PHE A 28 14.36 0.93 6.40
N ASP A 29 14.39 -0.04 7.32
CA ASP A 29 14.58 -1.46 6.97
C ASP A 29 13.30 -2.16 6.51
N LEU A 30 12.13 -1.76 7.04
CA LEU A 30 10.85 -2.33 6.63
C LEU A 30 10.55 -2.04 5.15
N ALA A 31 10.83 -0.81 4.70
CA ALA A 31 10.59 -0.37 3.32
C ALA A 31 11.46 -1.14 2.29
N ASN A 32 12.75 -1.33 2.61
CA ASN A 32 13.67 -2.09 1.76
C ASN A 32 13.31 -3.60 1.73
N GLY A 33 12.83 -4.15 2.84
CA GLY A 33 12.32 -5.52 2.91
C GLY A 33 11.05 -5.73 2.09
N ILE A 34 10.13 -4.76 2.11
CA ILE A 34 8.88 -4.77 1.34
C ILE A 34 9.19 -4.73 -0.17
N THR A 35 10.02 -3.78 -0.63
CA THR A 35 10.33 -3.60 -2.05
C THR A 35 11.07 -4.79 -2.66
N THR A 36 12.03 -5.38 -1.93
CA THR A 36 12.77 -6.57 -2.38
C THR A 36 11.86 -7.79 -2.54
N THR A 37 10.96 -8.00 -1.58
CA THR A 37 9.98 -9.10 -1.62
C THR A 37 9.01 -8.91 -2.79
N LEU A 38 8.55 -7.69 -3.03
CA LEU A 38 7.60 -7.38 -4.11
C LEU A 38 8.21 -7.57 -5.51
N ASN A 39 9.49 -7.26 -5.71
CA ASN A 39 10.17 -7.49 -6.99
C ASN A 39 10.33 -8.98 -7.32
N ALA A 40 10.68 -9.80 -6.33
CA ALA A 40 10.71 -11.26 -6.50
C ALA A 40 9.32 -11.81 -6.85
N VAL A 41 8.28 -11.22 -6.22
CA VAL A 41 6.88 -11.53 -6.49
C VAL A 41 6.51 -11.24 -7.95
N ILE A 42 6.80 -10.05 -8.46
CA ILE A 42 6.48 -9.62 -9.83
C ILE A 42 7.09 -10.58 -10.86
N ASN A 43 8.36 -10.95 -10.68
CA ASN A 43 9.07 -11.84 -11.60
C ASN A 43 8.40 -13.23 -11.72
N SER A 44 7.85 -13.76 -10.63
CA SER A 44 7.15 -15.06 -10.62
C SER A 44 5.70 -15.02 -11.18
N LEU A 45 5.13 -13.82 -11.33
CA LEU A 45 3.74 -13.63 -11.77
C LEU A 45 3.59 -13.47 -13.28
N THR A 46 4.66 -13.03 -13.96
CA THR A 46 4.69 -12.74 -15.42
C THR A 46 4.21 -13.89 -16.30
N SER A 47 4.25 -15.15 -15.84
CA SER A 47 3.87 -16.31 -16.67
C SER A 47 2.46 -16.87 -16.45
N VAL A 48 1.64 -16.38 -15.49
CA VAL A 48 0.34 -17.04 -15.20
C VAL A 48 -0.81 -16.10 -14.82
N VAL A 49 -0.58 -14.92 -14.23
CA VAL A 49 -1.68 -14.05 -13.79
C VAL A 49 -1.33 -12.56 -13.99
N PRO A 50 -1.56 -12.00 -15.19
CA PRO A 50 -1.11 -10.65 -15.53
C PRO A 50 -1.60 -9.55 -14.58
N TRP A 51 -2.86 -9.62 -14.11
CA TRP A 51 -3.42 -8.61 -13.22
C TRP A 51 -2.81 -8.60 -11.81
N LEU A 52 -2.39 -9.75 -11.27
CA LEU A 52 -1.69 -9.79 -9.98
C LEU A 52 -0.34 -9.08 -10.10
N ALA A 53 0.36 -9.27 -11.23
CA ALA A 53 1.61 -8.56 -11.50
C ALA A 53 1.38 -7.05 -11.64
N THR A 54 0.30 -6.63 -12.32
CA THR A 54 -0.08 -5.21 -12.43
C THR A 54 -0.36 -4.59 -11.06
N VAL A 55 -1.14 -5.25 -10.20
CA VAL A 55 -1.40 -4.76 -8.84
C VAL A 55 -0.10 -4.65 -8.04
N ALA A 56 0.76 -5.67 -8.08
CA ALA A 56 2.06 -5.63 -7.40
C ALA A 56 2.96 -4.48 -7.92
N GLY A 57 2.98 -4.25 -9.24
CA GLY A 57 3.70 -3.14 -9.86
C GLY A 57 3.19 -1.78 -9.38
N LEU A 58 1.86 -1.58 -9.39
CA LEU A 58 1.25 -0.34 -8.91
C LEU A 58 1.55 -0.07 -7.44
N ILE A 59 1.48 -1.10 -6.59
CA ILE A 59 1.84 -0.98 -5.17
C ILE A 59 3.28 -0.49 -5.03
N ASN A 60 4.23 -1.07 -5.79
CA ASN A 60 5.63 -0.65 -5.77
C ASN A 60 5.81 0.82 -6.19
N GLU A 61 5.09 1.25 -7.24
CA GLU A 61 5.12 2.63 -7.70
C GLU A 61 4.59 3.60 -6.63
N ILE A 62 3.46 3.25 -5.99
CA ILE A 62 2.85 4.08 -4.95
C ILE A 62 3.78 4.22 -3.75
N ILE A 63 4.40 3.13 -3.32
CA ILE A 63 5.39 3.14 -2.22
C ILE A 63 6.53 4.12 -2.54
N LYS A 64 7.12 4.04 -3.74
CA LYS A 64 8.22 4.93 -4.15
C LYS A 64 7.82 6.40 -4.18
N ILE A 65 6.62 6.72 -4.69
CA ILE A 65 6.09 8.10 -4.69
C ILE A 65 5.94 8.60 -3.25
N TYR A 66 5.37 7.76 -2.38
CA TYR A 66 5.18 8.12 -0.98
C TYR A 66 6.51 8.31 -0.21
N GLU A 67 7.52 7.47 -0.47
CA GLU A 67 8.85 7.61 0.11
C GLU A 67 9.53 8.92 -0.30
N ALA A 68 9.38 9.31 -1.57
CA ALA A 68 9.89 10.56 -2.11
C ALA A 68 9.12 11.81 -1.65
N ALA A 69 7.95 11.64 -1.03
CA ALA A 69 7.09 12.73 -0.61
C ALA A 69 7.79 13.70 0.34
N GLN A 70 7.62 15.00 0.11
CA GLN A 70 8.15 16.05 0.99
C GLN A 70 7.07 16.70 1.87
N TYR A 71 5.83 16.74 1.39
CA TYR A 71 4.72 17.42 2.06
C TYR A 71 3.52 16.47 2.26
N ASN A 72 2.56 16.91 3.09
CA ASN A 72 1.24 16.27 3.26
C ASN A 72 1.26 14.76 3.57
N LYS A 73 2.34 14.27 4.22
CA LYS A 73 2.55 12.85 4.52
C LYS A 73 1.43 12.22 5.34
N LYS A 74 0.81 12.96 6.27
CA LYS A 74 -0.22 12.41 7.17
C LYS A 74 -1.44 11.87 6.42
N ILE A 75 -1.96 12.62 5.45
CA ILE A 75 -3.13 12.15 4.68
C ILE A 75 -2.74 11.02 3.71
N CYS A 76 -1.54 11.08 3.15
CA CYS A 76 -1.04 10.04 2.27
C CYS A 76 -0.75 8.73 3.04
N ALA A 77 -0.32 8.81 4.30
CA ALA A 77 -0.10 7.64 5.17
C ALA A 77 -1.36 6.77 5.31
N ALA A 78 -2.52 7.40 5.47
CA ALA A 78 -3.79 6.66 5.58
C ALA A 78 -4.19 5.93 4.28
N LEU A 79 -3.75 6.41 3.11
CA LEU A 79 -3.88 5.67 1.86
C LEU A 79 -2.79 4.59 1.74
N MET A 80 -1.60 4.81 2.29
CA MET A 80 -0.54 3.80 2.35
C MET A 80 -0.91 2.59 3.21
N ASP A 81 -1.66 2.76 4.30
CA ASP A 81 -2.16 1.64 5.09
C ASP A 81 -3.05 0.71 4.24
N ARG A 82 -3.84 1.32 3.34
CA ARG A 82 -4.69 0.59 2.39
C ARG A 82 -3.84 -0.10 1.33
N VAL A 83 -2.86 0.59 0.75
CA VAL A 83 -1.91 0.00 -0.22
C VAL A 83 -1.18 -1.21 0.38
N THR A 84 -0.74 -1.11 1.64
CA THR A 84 -0.11 -2.22 2.39
C THR A 84 -1.08 -3.39 2.61
N SER A 85 -2.36 -3.10 2.87
CA SER A 85 -3.40 -4.13 3.00
C SER A 85 -3.63 -4.88 1.67
N ALA A 86 -3.67 -4.15 0.55
CA ALA A 86 -3.74 -4.77 -0.78
C ALA A 86 -2.51 -5.63 -1.07
N GLU A 87 -1.32 -5.17 -0.66
CA GLU A 87 -0.07 -5.92 -0.81
C GLU A 87 -0.12 -7.26 -0.05
N ALA A 88 -0.57 -7.23 1.21
CA ALA A 88 -0.72 -8.44 2.02
C ALA A 88 -1.69 -9.44 1.35
N ALA A 89 -2.81 -8.95 0.81
CA ALA A 89 -3.76 -9.78 0.09
C ALA A 89 -3.14 -10.42 -1.17
N VAL A 90 -2.42 -9.65 -1.98
CA VAL A 90 -1.73 -10.15 -3.18
C VAL A 90 -0.69 -11.21 -2.83
N LYS A 91 0.11 -10.98 -1.77
CA LYS A 91 1.10 -11.95 -1.29
C LYS A 91 0.46 -13.28 -0.88
N ILE A 92 -0.70 -13.23 -0.20
CA ILE A 92 -1.45 -14.44 0.17
C ILE A 92 -1.92 -15.21 -1.07
N LEU A 93 -2.51 -14.52 -2.04
CA LEU A 93 -3.04 -15.13 -3.26
C LEU A 93 -1.95 -15.75 -4.11
N GLN A 94 -0.79 -15.10 -4.17
CA GLN A 94 0.36 -15.63 -4.86
C GLN A 94 0.93 -16.87 -4.19
N ARG A 95 1.07 -16.87 -2.86
CA ARG A 95 1.55 -18.05 -2.12
C ARG A 95 0.64 -19.25 -2.35
N ARG A 96 -0.67 -19.00 -2.49
CA ARG A 96 -1.71 -20.01 -2.70
C ARG A 96 -2.18 -20.11 -4.15
N LYS A 97 -1.35 -19.67 -5.10
CA LYS A 97 -1.74 -19.51 -6.52
C LYS A 97 -2.30 -20.77 -7.16
N LYS A 98 -1.77 -21.95 -6.80
CA LYS A 98 -2.28 -23.23 -7.32
C LYS A 98 -3.71 -23.52 -6.84
N GLU A 99 -4.01 -23.19 -5.59
CA GLU A 99 -5.34 -23.39 -5.00
C GLU A 99 -6.38 -22.45 -5.60
N PHE A 100 -5.95 -21.30 -6.11
CA PHE A 100 -6.83 -20.28 -6.70
C PHE A 100 -6.84 -20.26 -8.23
N GLU A 101 -6.20 -21.22 -8.89
CA GLU A 101 -6.02 -21.18 -10.34
C GLU A 101 -7.36 -21.13 -11.10
N GLU A 102 -8.36 -21.90 -10.65
CA GLU A 102 -9.69 -21.86 -11.23
C GLU A 102 -10.41 -20.53 -10.97
N ASN A 103 -10.17 -19.92 -9.81
CA ASN A 103 -10.77 -18.63 -9.44
C ASN A 103 -10.20 -17.50 -10.30
N PHE A 104 -8.91 -17.56 -10.62
CA PHE A 104 -8.28 -16.64 -11.57
C PHE A 104 -8.95 -16.69 -12.95
N ARG A 105 -9.60 -17.80 -13.32
CA ARG A 105 -10.33 -17.91 -14.60
C ARG A 105 -11.76 -17.36 -14.52
N LYS A 106 -12.31 -17.11 -13.33
CA LYS A 106 -13.67 -16.57 -13.14
C LYS A 106 -13.72 -15.08 -13.49
N ILE A 107 -14.69 -14.69 -14.32
CA ILE A 107 -14.84 -13.31 -14.81
C ILE A 107 -15.12 -12.34 -13.66
N GLU A 108 -15.89 -12.75 -12.66
CA GLU A 108 -16.21 -11.95 -11.47
C GLU A 108 -14.95 -11.61 -10.68
N TYR A 109 -14.07 -12.61 -10.54
CA TYR A 109 -12.79 -12.47 -9.87
C TYR A 109 -11.87 -11.53 -10.66
N GLN A 110 -11.74 -11.71 -11.97
CA GLN A 110 -10.98 -10.82 -12.84
C GLN A 110 -11.50 -9.37 -12.79
N LYS A 111 -12.82 -9.18 -12.83
CA LYS A 111 -13.45 -7.86 -12.70
C LYS A 111 -13.13 -7.20 -11.36
N ALA A 112 -13.09 -7.97 -10.26
CA ALA A 112 -12.69 -7.44 -8.96
C ALA A 112 -11.24 -6.94 -8.97
N PHE A 113 -10.32 -7.67 -9.63
CA PHE A 113 -8.94 -7.21 -9.81
C PHE A 113 -8.83 -5.95 -10.65
N ILE A 114 -9.57 -5.85 -11.75
CA ILE A 114 -9.59 -4.65 -12.59
C ILE A 114 -10.09 -3.44 -11.80
N ARG A 115 -11.14 -3.61 -10.98
CA ARG A 115 -11.62 -2.54 -10.10
C ARG A 115 -10.55 -2.12 -9.07
N LEU A 116 -9.84 -3.09 -8.49
CA LEU A 116 -8.73 -2.81 -7.57
C LEU A 116 -7.58 -2.07 -8.26
N ILE A 117 -7.18 -2.47 -9.47
CA ILE A 117 -6.16 -1.80 -10.29
C ILE A 117 -6.55 -0.33 -10.48
N ASN A 118 -7.77 -0.07 -10.96
CA ASN A 118 -8.26 1.29 -11.18
C ASN A 118 -8.28 2.12 -9.88
N SER A 119 -8.64 1.51 -8.75
CA SER A 119 -8.61 2.18 -7.45
C SER A 119 -7.18 2.55 -7.03
N LEU A 120 -6.22 1.64 -7.20
CA LEU A 120 -4.82 1.88 -6.89
C LEU A 120 -4.20 2.93 -7.82
N GLU A 121 -4.55 2.97 -9.10
CA GLU A 121 -4.11 4.03 -10.03
C GLU A 121 -4.58 5.41 -9.57
N LYS A 122 -5.85 5.56 -9.20
CA LYS A 122 -6.36 6.84 -8.68
C LYS A 122 -5.73 7.23 -7.35
N ILE A 123 -5.42 6.26 -6.48
CA ILE A 123 -4.67 6.48 -5.24
C ILE A 123 -3.26 6.97 -5.56
N LYS A 124 -2.57 6.35 -6.53
CA LYS A 124 -1.25 6.75 -7.00
C LYS A 124 -1.23 8.21 -7.44
N GLU A 125 -2.15 8.58 -8.32
CA GLU A 125 -2.30 9.96 -8.82
C GLU A 125 -2.55 10.93 -7.67
N PHE A 126 -3.46 10.59 -6.75
CA PHE A 126 -3.75 11.46 -5.60
C PHE A 126 -2.54 11.65 -4.69
N ILE A 127 -1.80 10.59 -4.38
CA ILE A 127 -0.60 10.69 -3.55
C ILE A 127 0.45 11.54 -4.27
N ASP A 128 0.66 11.32 -5.57
CA ASP A 128 1.61 12.12 -6.35
C ASP A 128 1.25 13.61 -6.34
N ASP A 129 -0.02 13.93 -6.64
CA ASP A 129 -0.53 15.30 -6.62
C ASP A 129 -0.36 15.94 -5.23
N VAL A 130 -0.84 15.28 -4.18
CA VAL A 130 -0.91 15.85 -2.83
C VAL A 130 0.46 15.99 -2.19
N THR A 131 1.39 15.08 -2.47
CA THR A 131 2.74 15.13 -1.88
C THR A 131 3.60 16.26 -2.44
N GLN A 132 3.26 16.78 -3.63
CA GLN A 132 3.94 17.90 -4.29
C GLN A 132 3.32 19.27 -3.98
N LEU A 133 2.10 19.33 -3.43
CA LEU A 133 1.40 20.58 -3.13
C LEU A 133 2.06 21.38 -1.97
N LYS A 134 2.76 22.46 -2.34
CA LYS A 134 3.32 23.46 -1.41
C LYS A 134 2.27 24.52 -1.05
N GLY A 135 2.03 24.73 0.25
CA GLY A 135 1.25 25.87 0.74
C GLY A 135 -0.22 25.86 0.29
N LEU A 136 -1.06 25.08 0.98
CA LEU A 136 -2.50 25.01 0.71
C LEU A 136 -3.15 26.40 0.84
N ASN A 137 -3.78 26.88 -0.23
CA ASN A 137 -4.79 27.93 -0.12
C ASN A 137 -5.96 27.33 0.68
N LYS A 138 -6.05 27.72 1.97
CA LYS A 138 -6.30 26.80 3.08
C LYS A 138 -7.64 26.05 3.08
N TYR A 139 -8.66 26.55 2.37
CA TYR A 139 -10.01 26.01 2.49
C TYR A 139 -10.47 25.22 1.26
N VAL A 140 -10.52 25.85 0.07
CA VAL A 140 -11.05 25.20 -1.14
C VAL A 140 -10.22 23.98 -1.54
N ILE A 141 -8.89 24.06 -1.43
CA ILE A 141 -8.00 22.93 -1.72
C ILE A 141 -8.18 21.83 -0.68
N ALA A 142 -8.32 22.17 0.60
CA ALA A 142 -8.52 21.21 1.67
C ALA A 142 -9.84 20.45 1.52
N THR A 143 -10.95 21.13 1.20
CA THR A 143 -12.26 20.50 0.98
C THR A 143 -12.22 19.56 -0.23
N ASN A 144 -11.54 19.94 -1.32
CA ASN A 144 -11.42 19.08 -2.49
C ASN A 144 -10.55 17.84 -2.21
N ILE A 145 -9.43 18.01 -1.49
CA ILE A 145 -8.58 16.91 -1.03
C ILE A 145 -9.35 15.95 -0.14
N GLU A 146 -10.11 16.48 0.84
CA GLU A 146 -10.93 15.67 1.74
C GLU A 146 -11.98 14.86 0.98
N LYS A 147 -12.70 15.50 0.05
CA LYS A 147 -13.71 14.83 -0.79
C LYS A 147 -13.08 13.72 -1.63
N ARG A 148 -11.96 14.01 -2.30
CA ARG A 148 -11.27 13.02 -3.14
C ARG A 148 -10.72 11.88 -2.29
N PHE A 149 -10.14 12.16 -1.13
CA PHE A 149 -9.67 11.13 -0.19
C PHE A 149 -10.80 10.19 0.25
N LYS A 150 -11.97 10.73 0.62
CA LYS A 150 -13.14 9.94 1.02
C LYS A 150 -13.62 9.06 -0.12
N GLN A 151 -13.75 9.62 -1.33
CA GLN A 151 -14.16 8.86 -2.51
C GLN A 151 -13.18 7.70 -2.81
N LEU A 152 -11.87 7.96 -2.78
CA LEU A 152 -10.85 6.93 -3.02
C LEU A 152 -10.92 5.81 -1.99
N THR A 153 -11.15 6.18 -0.72
CA THR A 153 -11.32 5.24 0.38
C THR A 153 -12.54 4.35 0.17
N GLU A 154 -13.69 4.92 -0.16
CA GLU A 154 -14.93 4.19 -0.43
C GLU A 154 -14.80 3.25 -1.63
N GLU A 155 -14.21 3.73 -2.73
CA GLU A 155 -13.95 2.92 -3.92
C GLU A 155 -13.02 1.74 -3.60
N TYR A 156 -11.93 1.98 -2.87
CA TYR A 156 -10.99 0.94 -2.44
C TYR A 156 -11.68 -0.11 -1.55
N GLU A 157 -12.43 0.32 -0.54
CA GLU A 157 -13.13 -0.57 0.39
C GLU A 157 -14.19 -1.42 -0.32
N ALA A 158 -14.91 -0.85 -1.28
CA ALA A 158 -15.83 -1.60 -2.13
C ALA A 158 -15.10 -2.69 -2.95
N CYS A 159 -13.95 -2.35 -3.55
CA CYS A 159 -13.15 -3.32 -4.30
C CYS A 159 -12.65 -4.46 -3.41
N MET A 160 -12.14 -4.13 -2.21
CA MET A 160 -11.64 -5.13 -1.27
C MET A 160 -12.76 -6.01 -0.71
N LYS A 161 -13.96 -5.45 -0.49
CA LYS A 161 -15.13 -6.23 -0.08
C LYS A 161 -15.55 -7.21 -1.16
N ASP A 162 -15.60 -6.78 -2.42
CA ASP A 162 -15.90 -7.66 -3.55
C ASP A 162 -14.88 -8.79 -3.67
N LEU A 163 -13.60 -8.48 -3.52
CA LEU A 163 -12.53 -9.46 -3.58
C LEU A 163 -12.62 -10.45 -2.40
N SER A 164 -12.83 -9.95 -1.18
CA SER A 164 -13.03 -10.78 0.02
C SER A 164 -14.24 -11.71 -0.12
N PHE A 165 -15.37 -11.18 -0.56
CA PHE A 165 -16.58 -11.96 -0.82
C PHE A 165 -16.32 -13.06 -1.87
N THR A 166 -15.65 -12.70 -2.97
CA THR A 166 -15.30 -13.67 -3.99
C THR A 166 -14.36 -14.75 -3.42
N LEU A 167 -13.36 -14.38 -2.62
CA LEU A 167 -12.45 -15.33 -1.98
C LEU A 167 -13.16 -16.29 -1.01
N ILE A 168 -14.06 -15.78 -0.16
CA ILE A 168 -14.82 -16.58 0.79
C ILE A 168 -15.67 -17.63 0.06
N ILE A 169 -16.42 -17.22 -0.97
CA ILE A 169 -17.21 -18.15 -1.80
C ILE A 169 -16.32 -19.25 -2.38
N THR A 170 -15.11 -18.89 -2.81
CA THR A 170 -14.21 -19.84 -3.44
C THR A 170 -13.58 -20.82 -2.46
N PHE A 171 -13.26 -20.39 -1.24
CA PHE A 171 -12.82 -21.28 -0.18
C PHE A 171 -13.90 -22.26 0.26
N ASP A 172 -15.15 -21.79 0.37
CA ASP A 172 -16.27 -22.64 0.75
C ASP A 172 -16.49 -23.77 -0.26
N GLU A 173 -16.39 -23.45 -1.56
CA GLU A 173 -16.48 -24.44 -2.63
C GLU A 173 -15.31 -25.43 -2.59
N GLN A 174 -14.06 -24.97 -2.40
CA GLN A 174 -12.90 -25.85 -2.32
C GLN A 174 -13.01 -26.81 -1.13
N ARG A 175 -13.44 -26.33 0.04
CA ARG A 175 -13.65 -27.20 1.21
C ARG A 175 -14.70 -28.28 0.96
N ARG A 176 -15.70 -28.00 0.13
CA ARG A 176 -16.69 -29.00 -0.28
C ARG A 176 -16.05 -30.07 -1.16
N ILE A 177 -15.30 -29.65 -2.18
CA ILE A 177 -14.56 -30.55 -3.09
C ILE A 177 -13.59 -31.43 -2.29
N ASP A 178 -12.77 -30.84 -1.42
CA ASP A 178 -11.81 -31.57 -0.59
C ASP A 178 -12.48 -32.63 0.28
N ARG A 179 -13.63 -32.29 0.88
CA ARG A 179 -14.41 -33.21 1.70
C ARG A 179 -15.00 -34.36 0.88
N ASP A 180 -15.50 -34.06 -0.31
CA ASP A 180 -16.11 -35.06 -1.18
C ASP A 180 -15.05 -36.03 -1.72
N SER A 181 -13.87 -35.52 -2.12
CA SER A 181 -12.71 -36.35 -2.48
C SER A 181 -12.24 -37.22 -1.32
N LEU A 182 -12.08 -36.65 -0.12
CA LEU A 182 -11.67 -37.40 1.07
C LEU A 182 -12.66 -38.54 1.40
N ASN A 183 -13.97 -38.27 1.33
CA ASN A 183 -14.99 -39.29 1.58
C ASN A 183 -14.97 -40.39 0.51
N SER A 184 -14.73 -40.04 -0.76
CA SER A 184 -14.56 -41.00 -1.85
C SER A 184 -13.40 -41.95 -1.56
N ASP A 185 -12.22 -41.42 -1.26
CA ASP A 185 -11.02 -42.21 -0.97
C ASP A 185 -11.24 -43.13 0.24
N LEU A 186 -11.86 -42.61 1.31
CA LEU A 186 -12.16 -43.41 2.51
C LEU A 186 -13.11 -44.59 2.21
N SER A 187 -14.07 -44.38 1.30
CA SER A 187 -15.00 -45.42 0.87
C SER A 187 -14.37 -46.51 0.00
N GLU A 188 -13.34 -46.17 -0.77
CA GLU A 188 -12.55 -47.14 -1.54
C GLU A 188 -11.60 -47.94 -0.63
N MET A 189 -11.00 -47.29 0.37
CA MET A 189 -10.12 -47.96 1.33
C MET A 189 -10.84 -48.93 2.27
N THR A 190 -12.17 -48.81 2.40
CA THR A 190 -12.98 -49.68 3.26
C THR A 190 -13.71 -50.79 2.50
N LYS A 191 -13.45 -50.94 1.19
CA LYS A 191 -13.84 -52.10 0.37
C LYS A 191 -12.75 -53.17 0.36
#